data_AF-A0A8S2RIW1-F1
#
_entry.id   AF-A0A8S2RIW1-F1
#
_cell.length_a   1.000
_cell.length_b   1.000
_cell.length_c   1.000
_cell.angle_alpha   90.00
_cell.angle_beta   90.00
_cell.angle_gamma   90.00
#
_symmetry.space_group_name_H-M   'P 1'
#
loop_
_entity.id
_entity.type
_entity.pdbx_description
1 polymer ?
#
loop_
_entity_poly.entity_id
_entity_poly.type
_entity_poly.pdbx_seq_one_letter_code
_entity_poly.pdbx_strand_id
1 'polypeptide(L)'
;KRYIFVFESLNGPGPLAPLFVDITGVYFRPDGLGNTYICGCSPNEENDKSEDNLEVDYSVFEEQIWPALAKRIPSFESLKLKNAWCGFYDYNYFDQK
;
A
#
# COMPACT_ATOMS: atom_id res chain seq x y z
N LYS A 1 3.91 10.48 -7.03
CA LYS A 1 4.67 9.19 -6.84
C LYS A 1 3.78 8.12 -6.22
N ARG A 2 4.09 6.83 -6.37
CA ARG A 2 3.39 5.75 -5.65
C ARG A 2 4.37 4.89 -4.86
N TYR A 3 4.05 4.68 -3.59
CA TYR A 3 4.80 3.84 -2.67
C TYR A 3 4.13 2.47 -2.55
N ILE A 4 4.94 1.43 -2.60
CA ILE A 4 4.51 0.04 -2.44
C ILE A 4 5.30 -0.56 -1.29
N PHE A 5 4.58 -1.20 -0.37
CA PHE A 5 5.13 -1.81 0.83
C PHE A 5 4.79 -3.29 0.84
N VAL A 6 5.75 -4.11 1.28
CA VAL A 6 5.58 -5.55 1.52
C VAL A 6 5.62 -5.77 3.01
N PHE A 7 4.61 -6.45 3.54
CA PHE A 7 4.59 -6.83 4.95
C PHE A 7 4.16 -8.27 5.14
N GLU A 8 4.57 -8.83 6.29
CA GLU A 8 4.12 -10.14 6.76
C GLU A 8 3.15 -9.96 7.92
N SER A 9 2.09 -10.78 7.96
CA SER A 9 1.25 -10.93 9.16
C SER A 9 0.89 -12.39 9.37
N LEU A 10 1.39 -12.98 10.45
CA LEU A 10 1.22 -14.40 10.76
C LEU A 10 -0.26 -14.82 10.87
N ASN A 11 -1.09 -13.92 11.38
CA ASN A 11 -2.52 -14.14 11.58
C ASN A 11 -3.38 -13.43 10.53
N GLY A 12 -2.75 -13.00 9.42
CA GLY A 12 -3.44 -12.27 8.36
C GLY A 12 -4.53 -13.09 7.65
N PRO A 13 -5.30 -12.48 6.74
CA PRO A 13 -6.43 -13.10 6.05
C PRO A 13 -6.10 -14.34 5.18
N GLY A 14 -4.81 -14.64 4.99
CA GLY A 14 -4.31 -15.79 4.25
C GLY A 14 -4.11 -15.52 2.75
N PRO A 15 -3.57 -16.50 2.01
CA PRO A 15 -3.16 -16.34 0.61
C PRO A 15 -4.33 -16.19 -0.38
N LEU A 16 -5.56 -16.52 0.04
CA LEU A 16 -6.77 -16.41 -0.79
C LEU A 16 -7.54 -15.10 -0.55
N ALA A 17 -7.00 -14.18 0.25
CA ALA A 17 -7.64 -12.89 0.45
C ALA A 17 -7.78 -12.14 -0.89
N PRO A 18 -8.91 -11.47 -1.14
CA PRO A 18 -9.07 -10.68 -2.35
C PRO A 18 -8.18 -9.43 -2.29
N LEU A 19 -8.09 -8.72 -3.40
CA LEU A 19 -7.72 -7.30 -3.35
C LEU A 19 -8.74 -6.57 -2.48
N PHE A 20 -8.27 -5.93 -1.43
CA PHE A 20 -9.06 -5.08 -0.56
C PHE A 20 -8.70 -3.62 -0.82
N VAL A 21 -9.70 -2.75 -0.89
CA VAL A 21 -9.54 -1.31 -1.01
C VAL A 21 -10.42 -0.63 0.03
N ASP A 22 -9.81 0.15 0.92
CA ASP A 22 -10.52 0.99 1.88
C ASP A 22 -10.94 2.32 1.25
N ILE A 23 -11.96 2.96 1.84
CA ILE A 23 -12.46 4.27 1.41
C ILE A 23 -11.42 5.39 1.49
N THR A 24 -10.34 5.21 2.25
CA THR A 24 -9.20 6.13 2.33
C THR A 24 -8.23 6.02 1.14
N GLY A 25 -8.44 5.05 0.24
CA GLY A 25 -7.53 4.75 -0.88
C GLY A 25 -6.40 3.78 -0.54
N VAL A 26 -6.29 3.36 0.73
CA VAL A 26 -5.37 2.29 1.16
C VAL A 26 -5.86 0.95 0.65
N TYR A 27 -4.97 0.15 0.08
CA TYR A 27 -5.29 -1.18 -0.40
C TYR A 27 -4.28 -2.22 0.10
N PHE A 28 -4.66 -3.49 0.10
CA PHE A 28 -3.72 -4.59 0.17
C PHE A 28 -4.18 -5.78 -0.68
N ARG A 29 -3.22 -6.62 -1.06
CA ARG A 29 -3.47 -7.94 -1.66
C ARG A 29 -2.43 -8.95 -1.19
N PRO A 30 -2.72 -10.25 -1.20
CA PRO A 30 -1.68 -11.27 -1.06
C PRO A 30 -0.61 -11.14 -2.15
N ASP A 31 0.63 -11.48 -1.79
CA ASP A 31 1.75 -11.57 -2.75
C ASP A 31 1.97 -13.00 -3.28
N GLY A 32 1.04 -13.92 -2.99
CA GLY A 32 1.10 -15.31 -3.43
C GLY A 32 2.03 -16.21 -2.59
N LEU A 33 2.75 -15.66 -1.62
CA LEU A 33 3.65 -16.40 -0.73
C LEU A 33 3.15 -16.35 0.73
N GLY A 34 2.45 -17.39 1.15
CA GLY A 34 2.03 -17.59 2.54
C GLY A 34 1.29 -16.38 3.13
N ASN A 35 1.90 -15.76 4.13
CA ASN A 35 1.36 -14.65 4.92
C ASN A 35 1.98 -13.30 4.56
N THR A 36 2.44 -13.16 3.31
CA THR A 36 3.01 -11.94 2.76
C THR A 36 2.00 -11.19 1.91
N TYR A 37 1.93 -9.88 2.11
CA TYR A 37 0.99 -8.99 1.47
C TYR A 37 1.71 -7.77 0.89
N ILE A 38 1.15 -7.24 -0.19
CA ILE A 38 1.54 -5.96 -0.77
C ILE A 38 0.45 -4.94 -0.45
N CYS A 39 0.84 -3.75 -0.01
CA CYS A 39 -0.05 -2.62 0.17
C CYS A 39 0.53 -1.32 -0.40
N GLY A 40 -0.35 -0.34 -0.51
CA GLY A 40 -0.03 1.01 -0.90
C GLY A 40 -1.24 1.91 -0.69
N CYS A 41 -1.09 3.17 -1.03
CA CYS A 41 -2.19 4.11 -1.11
C CYS A 41 -2.10 4.89 -2.41
N SER A 42 -3.24 5.18 -3.03
CA SER A 42 -3.27 6.21 -4.07
C SER A 42 -2.93 7.57 -3.44
N PRO A 43 -2.00 8.34 -4.02
CA PRO A 43 -1.75 9.71 -3.56
C PRO A 43 -3.02 10.55 -3.75
N ASN A 44 -3.26 11.50 -2.84
CA ASN A 44 -4.22 12.57 -3.08
C ASN A 44 -3.60 13.60 -4.07
N GLU A 45 -4.41 14.49 -4.64
CA GLU A 45 -3.95 15.48 -5.62
C GLU A 45 -2.81 16.37 -5.08
N GLU A 46 -2.79 16.65 -3.78
CA GLU A 46 -1.75 17.46 -3.13
C GLU A 46 -0.41 16.72 -3.01
N ASN A 47 -0.42 15.39 -2.92
CA ASN A 47 0.76 14.53 -2.74
C ASN A 47 1.28 13.96 -4.06
N ASP A 48 0.62 14.19 -5.20
CA ASP A 48 1.14 13.81 -6.52
C ASP A 48 2.05 14.89 -7.12
N LYS A 49 2.97 15.42 -6.29
CA LYS A 49 4.00 16.35 -6.75
C LYS A 49 5.04 15.59 -7.57
N SER A 50 5.47 16.21 -8.68
CA SER A 50 6.58 15.73 -9.51
C SER A 50 7.89 15.99 -8.78
N GLU A 51 8.31 15.05 -7.95
CA GLU A 51 9.67 15.01 -7.43
C GLU A 51 10.50 14.02 -8.24
N ASP A 52 11.70 14.40 -8.65
CA ASP A 52 12.54 13.65 -9.60
C ASP A 52 13.35 12.49 -8.97
N ASN A 53 13.14 12.15 -7.70
CA ASN A 53 13.84 11.05 -7.02
C ASN A 53 12.94 9.82 -6.81
N LEU A 54 13.52 8.63 -6.68
CA LEU A 54 12.79 7.39 -6.37
C LEU A 54 13.06 6.93 -4.93
N GLU A 55 13.00 7.86 -3.98
CA GLU A 55 13.10 7.54 -2.57
C GLU A 55 11.72 7.15 -2.00
N VAL A 56 11.73 6.18 -1.08
CA VAL A 56 10.52 5.73 -0.37
C VAL A 56 10.35 6.57 0.88
N ASP A 57 9.20 7.21 1.01
CA ASP A 57 8.78 7.85 2.24
C ASP A 57 8.03 6.85 3.13
N TYR A 58 8.70 6.38 4.18
CA TYR A 58 8.14 5.40 5.11
C TYR A 58 7.09 6.02 6.07
N SER A 59 7.02 7.35 6.20
CA SER A 59 5.98 7.99 7.02
C SER A 59 4.58 7.71 6.48
N VAL A 60 4.42 7.59 5.15
CA VAL A 60 3.17 7.17 4.50
C VAL A 60 2.71 5.80 5.01
N PHE A 61 3.65 4.89 5.27
CA PHE A 61 3.30 3.60 5.83
C PHE A 61 2.85 3.72 7.29
N GLU A 62 3.63 4.39 8.12
CA GLU A 62 3.42 4.47 9.57
C GLU A 62 2.19 5.30 9.95
N GLU A 63 1.95 6.41 9.25
CA GLU A 63 0.93 7.40 9.61
C GLU A 63 -0.40 7.19 8.88
N GLN A 64 -0.39 6.57 7.69
CA GLN A 64 -1.58 6.40 6.85
C GLN A 64 -1.95 4.93 6.65
N ILE A 65 -1.06 4.13 6.05
CA ILE A 65 -1.41 2.78 5.58
C ILE A 65 -1.64 1.84 6.76
N TRP A 66 -0.67 1.74 7.68
CA TRP A 66 -0.75 0.80 8.79
C TRP A 66 -1.95 1.08 9.73
N PRO A 67 -2.22 2.33 10.16
CA PRO A 67 -3.40 2.63 10.97
C PRO A 67 -4.72 2.28 10.27
N ALA A 68 -4.84 2.56 8.98
CA ALA A 68 -6.04 2.21 8.20
C ALA A 68 -6.24 0.69 8.11
N LEU A 69 -5.18 -0.05 7.82
CA LEU A 69 -5.21 -1.51 7.73
C LEU A 69 -5.52 -2.16 9.09
N ALA A 70 -4.82 -1.77 10.16
CA ALA A 70 -5.01 -2.32 11.50
C ALA A 70 -6.43 -2.06 12.02
N LYS A 71 -7.01 -0.90 11.73
CA LYS A 71 -8.40 -0.56 12.09
C LYS A 71 -9.43 -1.44 11.40
N ARG A 72 -9.23 -1.76 10.11
CA ARG A 72 -10.17 -2.58 9.32
C ARG A 72 -9.98 -4.07 9.54
N ILE A 73 -8.74 -4.48 9.76
CA ILE A 73 -8.30 -5.87 9.79
C ILE A 73 -7.41 -6.03 11.03
N PRO A 74 -7.99 -6.35 12.20
CA PRO A 74 -7.25 -6.37 13.46
C PRO A 74 -6.01 -7.29 13.46
N SER A 75 -5.99 -8.35 12.64
CA SER A 75 -4.80 -9.20 12.48
C SER A 75 -3.58 -8.48 11.90
N PHE A 76 -3.75 -7.29 11.33
CA PHE A 76 -2.67 -6.44 10.82
C PHE A 76 -2.11 -5.47 11.87
N GLU A 77 -2.62 -5.45 13.10
CA GLU A 77 -2.03 -4.66 14.20
C GLU A 77 -0.56 -5.04 14.49
N SER A 78 -0.20 -6.32 14.32
CA SER A 78 1.15 -6.85 14.57
C SER A 78 1.90 -7.22 13.28
N LEU A 79 1.57 -6.58 12.15
CA LEU A 79 2.29 -6.79 10.91
C LEU A 79 3.77 -6.41 11.04
N LYS A 80 4.61 -6.95 10.14
CA LYS A 80 6.03 -6.63 10.06
C LYS A 80 6.36 -6.18 8.65
N LEU A 81 6.82 -4.94 8.51
CA LEU A 81 7.31 -4.43 7.24
C LEU A 81 8.58 -5.19 6.81
N LYS A 82 8.65 -5.57 5.54
CA LYS A 82 9.72 -6.42 4.97
C LYS A 82 10.50 -5.71 3.88
N ASN A 83 9.80 -4.99 3.00
CA ASN A 83 10.42 -4.30 1.88
C ASN A 83 9.54 -3.14 1.41
N ALA A 84 10.10 -2.22 0.64
CA ALA A 84 9.36 -1.16 0.00
C ALA A 84 10.06 -0.69 -1.27
N TRP A 85 9.28 -0.16 -2.21
CA TRP A 85 9.78 0.56 -3.38
C TRP A 85 8.81 1.66 -3.75
N CYS A 86 9.28 2.62 -4.53
CA CYS A 86 8.41 3.62 -5.14
C CYS A 86 8.59 3.64 -6.66
N GLY A 87 7.59 4.17 -7.34
CA GLY A 87 7.60 4.31 -8.79
C GLY A 87 6.75 5.48 -9.26
N PHE A 88 7.07 5.95 -10.45
CA PHE A 88 6.21 6.86 -11.20
C PHE A 88 5.15 6.05 -11.95
N TYR A 89 3.97 6.63 -12.10
CA TYR A 89 3.03 6.16 -13.12
C TYR A 89 2.90 7.29 -14.12
N ASP A 90 3.01 6.95 -15.39
CA ASP A 90 2.64 7.86 -16.45
C ASP A 90 1.11 7.92 -16.56
N TYR A 91 0.61 9.12 -16.78
CA TYR A 91 -0.80 9.38 -17.02
C TYR A 91 -1.03 9.67 -18.50
N ASN A 92 -1.90 8.89 -19.13
CA ASN A 92 -2.29 9.11 -20.52
C ASN A 92 -3.59 9.92 -20.58
N TYR A 93 -3.51 11.18 -21.01
CA TYR A 93 -4.65 12.08 -21.14
C TYR A 93 -5.69 11.60 -22.17
N PHE A 94 -5.33 10.72 -23.13
CA PHE A 94 -6.29 10.18 -24.09
C PHE A 94 -7.21 9.11 -23.49
N ASP A 95 -6.83 8.50 -22.36
CA ASP A 95 -7.63 7.51 -21.66
C ASP A 95 -8.56 8.15 -20.59
N GLN A 96 -8.47 9.47 -20.42
CA GLN A 96 -9.33 10.24 -19.52
C GLN A 96 -10.75 10.33 -20.11
N LYS A 97 -11.75 9.82 -19.37
CA LYS A 97 -13.17 9.93 -19.73
C LYS A 97 -13.81 11.20 -19.20
#